data_AF-A0A1G3LJI3-F1
#
_entry.id   AF-A0A1G3LJI3-F1
#
_cell.length_a   1.000
_cell.length_b   1.000
_cell.length_c   1.000
_cell.angle_alpha   90.00
_cell.angle_beta   90.00
_cell.angle_gamma   90.00
#
_symmetry.space_group_name_H-M   'P 1'
#
loop_
_entity.id
_entity.type
_entity.pdbx_description
1 polymer ?
#
loop_
_entity_poly.entity_id
_entity_poly.type
_entity_poly.pdbx_seq_one_letter_code
_entity_poly.pdbx_strand_id
1 'polypeptide(L)'
;MKYFGKKSLSSLASGILHVSWYVVLIVSIVGVVIGSLALFYKPFSDCITSEIEKGVSSMNYKDKTDWENFKNLPIVFKLIIIPYFGSLVVLLLQIIKKSQILFTNFKNDIVFDKSNAAIISNISKLNIGFSILTFNFSLLLVSVLLFMLCEIFKKGSVLQEEHDFTV
;
A
#
# COMPACT_ATOMS: atom_id res chain seq x y z
N MET A 1 -19.32 8.33 -24.60
CA MET A 1 -19.96 7.03 -24.23
C MET A 1 -20.76 7.23 -22.96
N LYS A 2 -22.09 7.08 -23.03
CA LYS A 2 -23.07 7.56 -22.04
C LYS A 2 -23.73 6.41 -21.23
N TYR A 3 -23.01 5.31 -21.03
CA TYR A 3 -23.58 4.01 -20.61
C TYR A 3 -22.96 3.35 -19.36
N PHE A 4 -22.28 4.09 -18.50
CA PHE A 4 -22.10 3.64 -17.12
C PHE A 4 -23.04 4.46 -16.24
N GLY A 5 -24.17 3.85 -15.89
CA GLY A 5 -25.20 4.47 -15.06
C GLY A 5 -24.63 5.06 -13.78
N LYS A 6 -25.42 5.91 -13.12
CA LYS A 6 -25.14 6.72 -11.92
C LYS A 6 -24.48 6.00 -10.70
N LYS A 7 -24.14 4.72 -10.82
CA LYS A 7 -23.26 3.92 -9.96
C LYS A 7 -22.05 3.42 -10.77
N SER A 8 -21.16 4.32 -11.17
CA SER A 8 -19.91 4.00 -11.88
C SER A 8 -18.98 3.14 -11.01
N LEU A 9 -18.23 2.21 -11.62
CA LEU A 9 -17.13 1.46 -10.98
C LEU A 9 -16.16 2.39 -10.24
N SER A 10 -15.95 3.61 -10.74
CA SER A 10 -15.09 4.59 -10.07
C SER A 10 -15.68 5.09 -8.75
N SER A 11 -17.01 5.19 -8.65
CA SER A 11 -17.70 5.59 -7.42
C SER A 11 -17.63 4.48 -6.37
N LEU A 12 -17.74 3.21 -6.77
CA LEU A 12 -17.53 2.07 -5.87
C LEU A 12 -16.06 2.01 -5.43
N ALA A 13 -15.11 2.14 -6.35
CA ALA A 13 -13.68 2.14 -6.05
C ALA A 13 -13.29 3.30 -5.11
N SER A 14 -13.78 4.52 -5.35
CA SER A 14 -13.56 5.67 -4.47
C SER A 14 -14.13 5.43 -3.07
N GLY A 15 -15.36 4.89 -2.97
CA GLY A 15 -15.97 4.54 -1.68
C GLY A 15 -15.20 3.46 -0.91
N ILE A 16 -14.80 2.38 -1.58
CA ILE A 16 -13.99 1.30 -0.98
C ILE A 16 -12.65 1.87 -0.52
N LEU A 17 -11.96 2.65 -1.36
CA LEU A 17 -10.68 3.24 -0.99
C LEU A 17 -10.80 4.18 0.21
N HIS A 18 -11.91 4.93 0.33
CA HIS A 18 -12.19 5.77 1.49
C HIS A 18 -12.30 4.93 2.77
N VAL A 19 -13.09 3.86 2.76
CA VAL A 19 -13.22 2.95 3.91
C VAL A 19 -11.89 2.25 4.22
N SER A 20 -11.22 1.71 3.18
CA SER A 20 -9.94 1.03 3.32
C SER A 20 -8.87 1.90 3.97
N TRP A 21 -8.88 3.21 3.74
CA TRP A 21 -7.94 4.13 4.39
C TRP A 21 -8.10 4.13 5.91
N TYR A 22 -9.33 4.24 6.41
CA TYR A 22 -9.59 4.19 7.86
C TYR A 22 -9.34 2.81 8.45
N VAL A 23 -9.71 1.75 7.73
CA VAL A 23 -9.46 0.37 8.17
C VAL A 23 -7.96 0.13 8.32
N VAL A 24 -7.16 0.49 7.32
CA VAL A 24 -5.69 0.37 7.39
C VAL A 24 -5.14 1.19 8.55
N LEU A 25 -5.61 2.43 8.75
CA LEU A 25 -5.19 3.26 9.87
C LEU A 25 -5.46 2.59 11.23
N ILE A 26 -6.70 2.14 11.47
CA ILE A 26 -7.12 1.55 12.74
C ILE A 26 -6.34 0.24 13.00
N VAL A 27 -6.28 -0.64 12.00
CA VAL A 27 -5.55 -1.92 12.11
C VAL A 27 -4.07 -1.67 12.37
N SER A 28 -3.48 -0.64 11.75
CA SER A 28 -2.07 -0.30 11.98
C SER A 28 -1.83 0.21 13.41
N ILE A 29 -2.71 1.07 13.95
CA ILE A 29 -2.61 1.55 15.33
C ILE A 29 -2.71 0.37 16.30
N VAL A 30 -3.72 -0.49 16.13
CA VAL A 30 -3.91 -1.68 16.96
C VAL A 30 -2.70 -2.62 16.85
N GLY A 31 -2.21 -2.85 15.64
CA GLY A 31 -1.03 -3.67 15.38
C GLY A 31 0.24 -3.14 16.03
N VAL A 32 0.45 -1.81 16.03
CA VAL A 32 1.59 -1.18 16.73
C VAL A 32 1.47 -1.35 18.23
N VAL A 33 0.28 -1.18 18.82
CA VAL A 33 0.07 -1.36 20.26
C VAL A 33 0.32 -2.81 20.68
N ILE A 34 -0.34 -3.77 20.01
CA ILE A 34 -0.19 -5.20 20.31
C ILE A 34 1.25 -5.66 20.06
N GLY A 35 1.84 -5.26 18.93
CA GLY A 35 3.21 -5.60 18.57
C GLY A 35 4.23 -5.05 19.55
N SER A 36 4.06 -3.80 20.02
CA SER A 36 4.93 -3.21 21.03
C SER A 36 4.82 -3.94 22.37
N LEU A 37 3.60 -4.27 22.81
CA LEU A 37 3.38 -5.07 24.02
C LEU A 37 4.03 -6.46 23.89
N ALA A 38 3.88 -7.12 22.74
CA ALA A 38 4.48 -8.43 22.49
C ALA A 38 6.03 -8.39 22.47
N LEU A 39 6.62 -7.29 21.98
CA LEU A 39 8.07 -7.14 21.84
C LEU A 39 8.80 -6.71 23.13
N PHE A 40 8.16 -5.87 23.94
CA PHE A 40 8.77 -5.23 25.10
C PHE A 40 8.23 -5.73 26.45
N TYR A 41 7.04 -6.34 26.48
CA TYR A 41 6.42 -6.82 27.71
C TYR A 41 6.33 -8.35 27.75
N LYS A 42 7.34 -8.97 28.39
CA LYS A 42 7.52 -10.43 28.48
C LYS A 42 6.26 -11.18 28.97
N PRO A 43 5.53 -10.72 30.01
CA PRO A 43 4.33 -11.43 30.49
C PRO A 43 3.21 -11.51 29.43
N PHE A 44 3.04 -10.47 28.61
CA PHE A 44 2.04 -10.44 27.55
C PHE A 44 2.47 -11.27 26.35
N SER A 45 3.77 -11.24 26.03
CA SER A 45 4.35 -12.10 25.01
C SER A 45 4.12 -13.59 25.32
N ASP A 46 4.35 -14.00 26.57
CA ASP A 46 4.17 -15.40 26.99
C ASP A 46 2.68 -15.80 27.05
N CYS A 47 1.79 -14.87 27.41
CA CYS A 47 0.34 -15.06 27.33
C CYS A 47 -0.12 -15.36 25.89
N ILE A 48 0.25 -14.51 24.91
CA ILE A 48 -0.07 -14.70 23.49
C ILE A 48 0.44 -16.05 22.99
N THR A 49 1.67 -16.40 23.34
CA THR A 49 2.26 -17.67 22.89
C THR A 49 1.47 -18.85 23.46
N SER A 50 1.08 -18.79 24.73
CA SER A 50 0.30 -19.85 25.38
C SER A 50 -1.13 -20.00 24.84
N GLU A 51 -1.77 -18.90 24.42
CA GLU A 51 -3.10 -18.95 23.80
C GLU A 51 -3.03 -19.48 22.37
N ILE A 52 -2.02 -19.09 21.59
CA ILE A 52 -1.78 -19.61 20.24
C ILE A 52 -1.47 -21.11 20.29
N GLU A 53 -0.64 -21.56 21.23
CA GLU A 53 -0.32 -22.98 21.43
C GLU A 53 -1.54 -23.82 21.83
N LYS A 54 -2.49 -23.24 22.58
CA LYS A 54 -3.73 -23.92 22.98
C LYS A 54 -4.79 -23.92 21.87
N GLY A 55 -4.84 -22.89 21.03
CA GLY A 55 -5.86 -22.72 19.99
C GLY A 55 -5.48 -23.28 18.62
N VAL A 56 -4.18 -23.45 18.34
CA VAL A 56 -3.66 -23.89 17.04
C VAL A 56 -2.86 -25.17 17.24
N SER A 57 -3.52 -26.33 17.11
CA SER A 57 -2.89 -27.67 17.16
C SER A 57 -1.87 -27.95 16.04
N SER A 58 -1.51 -26.93 15.25
CA SER A 58 -0.71 -27.05 14.03
C SER A 58 0.29 -25.90 13.85
N MET A 59 0.74 -25.23 14.92
CA MET A 59 1.87 -24.32 14.76
C MET A 59 3.10 -25.16 14.41
N ASN A 60 3.59 -25.00 13.18
CA ASN A 60 4.66 -25.82 12.66
C ASN A 60 5.92 -25.58 13.51
N TYR A 61 6.74 -26.61 13.75
CA TYR A 61 7.93 -26.49 14.62
C TYR A 61 8.85 -25.32 14.19
N LYS A 62 8.88 -25.06 12.88
CA LYS A 62 9.60 -23.94 12.27
C LYS A 62 9.07 -22.58 12.72
N ASP A 63 7.76 -22.37 12.73
CA ASP A 63 7.12 -21.10 13.12
C ASP A 63 7.38 -20.77 14.59
N LYS A 64 7.40 -21.79 15.45
CA LYS A 64 7.74 -21.64 16.87
C LYS A 64 9.21 -21.23 17.06
N THR A 65 10.11 -21.87 16.32
CA THR A 65 11.55 -21.56 16.37
C THR A 65 11.83 -20.15 15.85
N ASP A 66 11.17 -19.74 14.77
CA ASP A 66 11.30 -18.39 14.21
C ASP A 66 10.75 -17.32 15.17
N TRP A 67 9.65 -17.62 15.87
CA TRP A 67 9.10 -16.73 16.91
C TRP A 67 10.04 -16.57 18.11
N GLU A 68 10.65 -17.64 18.60
CA GLU A 68 11.62 -17.56 19.70
C GLU A 68 12.87 -16.78 19.29
N ASN A 69 13.37 -17.00 18.07
CA ASN A 69 14.47 -16.21 17.50
C ASN A 69 14.11 -14.73 17.44
N PHE A 70 12.87 -14.41 17.03
CA PHE A 70 12.38 -13.03 16.97
C PHE A 70 12.24 -12.39 18.36
N LYS A 71 11.73 -13.12 19.35
CA LYS A 71 11.66 -12.67 20.76
C LYS A 71 13.04 -12.32 21.31
N ASN A 72 14.05 -13.11 20.95
CA ASN A 72 15.42 -12.99 21.44
C ASN A 72 16.28 -12.00 20.64
N LEU A 73 15.71 -11.29 19.66
CA LEU A 73 16.44 -10.25 18.94
C LEU A 73 16.96 -9.15 19.88
N PRO A 74 18.17 -8.63 19.64
CA PRO A 74 18.69 -7.47 20.37
C PRO A 74 17.74 -6.27 20.27
N ILE A 75 17.67 -5.49 21.35
CA ILE A 75 16.76 -4.32 21.45
C ILE A 75 16.95 -3.34 20.29
N VAL A 76 18.18 -3.18 19.78
CA VAL A 76 18.51 -2.33 18.64
C VAL A 76 17.71 -2.72 17.40
N PHE A 77 17.60 -4.03 17.09
CA PHE A 77 16.81 -4.49 15.95
C PHE A 77 15.32 -4.26 16.17
N LYS A 78 14.81 -4.48 17.40
CA LYS A 78 13.41 -4.20 17.76
C LYS A 78 13.05 -2.71 17.57
N LEU A 79 13.97 -1.81 17.91
CA LEU A 79 13.80 -0.36 17.71
C LEU A 79 13.80 0.05 16.24
N ILE A 80 14.48 -0.69 15.35
CA ILE A 80 14.49 -0.43 13.90
C ILE A 80 13.22 -0.96 13.22
N ILE A 81 12.67 -2.07 13.73
CA ILE A 81 11.49 -2.72 13.16
C ILE A 81 10.26 -1.80 13.19
N ILE A 82 10.04 -1.09 14.30
CA ILE A 82 8.88 -0.19 14.46
C ILE A 82 8.86 0.94 13.40
N PRO A 83 9.91 1.77 13.23
CA PRO A 83 9.92 2.81 12.22
C PRO A 83 9.88 2.24 10.79
N TYR A 84 10.45 1.05 10.56
CA TYR A 84 10.31 0.37 9.28
C TYR A 84 8.84 0.06 8.96
N PHE A 85 8.10 -0.59 9.87
CA PHE A 85 6.66 -0.82 9.68
C PHE A 85 5.85 0.48 9.60
N GLY A 86 6.20 1.49 10.39
CA GLY A 86 5.60 2.81 10.32
C GLY A 86 5.75 3.43 8.93
N SER A 87 6.93 3.33 8.33
CA SER A 87 7.19 3.82 6.97
C SER A 87 6.35 3.10 5.91
N LEU A 88 6.18 1.77 6.03
CA LEU A 88 5.32 0.97 5.15
C LEU A 88 3.85 1.41 5.23
N VAL A 89 3.34 1.59 6.45
CA VAL A 89 1.96 2.05 6.67
C VAL A 89 1.76 3.45 6.10
N VAL A 90 2.69 4.38 6.33
CA VAL A 90 2.63 5.73 5.79
C VAL A 90 2.62 5.71 4.25
N LEU A 91 3.49 4.92 3.62
CA LEU A 91 3.50 4.77 2.17
C LEU A 91 2.17 4.21 1.65
N LEU A 92 1.63 3.17 2.29
CA LEU A 92 0.34 2.57 1.92
C LEU A 92 -0.80 3.59 2.02
N LEU A 93 -0.87 4.36 3.11
CA LEU A 93 -1.88 5.40 3.29
C LEU A 93 -1.77 6.51 2.23
N GLN A 94 -0.54 6.88 1.82
CA GLN A 94 -0.33 7.85 0.73
C GLN A 94 -0.80 7.31 -0.63
N ILE A 95 -0.52 6.04 -0.93
CA ILE A 95 -0.98 5.37 -2.16
C ILE A 95 -2.51 5.37 -2.19
N ILE A 96 -3.17 4.93 -1.12
CA ILE A 96 -4.63 4.91 -1.01
C ILE A 96 -5.21 6.33 -1.20
N LYS A 97 -4.67 7.33 -0.50
CA LYS A 97 -5.17 8.71 -0.58
C LYS A 97 -5.05 9.30 -1.99
N LYS A 98 -3.93 9.09 -2.68
CA LYS A 98 -3.78 9.55 -4.08
C LYS A 98 -4.72 8.79 -5.03
N SER A 99 -4.94 7.50 -4.76
CA SER A 99 -5.88 6.70 -5.54
C SER A 99 -7.32 7.19 -5.37
N GLN A 100 -7.72 7.57 -4.15
CA GLN A 100 -9.03 8.19 -3.89
C GLN A 100 -9.23 9.47 -4.73
N ILE A 101 -8.21 10.33 -4.80
CA ILE A 101 -8.26 11.57 -5.61
C ILE A 101 -8.48 11.21 -7.09
N LEU A 102 -7.70 10.26 -7.62
CA LEU A 102 -7.83 9.81 -9.00
C LEU A 102 -9.24 9.26 -9.32
N PHE A 103 -9.76 8.37 -8.49
CA PHE A 103 -11.09 7.80 -8.69
C PHE A 103 -12.22 8.83 -8.47
N THR A 104 -11.98 9.85 -7.66
CA THR A 104 -12.91 10.98 -7.49
C THR A 104 -12.94 11.84 -8.75
N ASN A 105 -11.79 12.10 -9.38
CA ASN A 105 -11.73 12.79 -10.67
C ASN A 105 -12.49 12.00 -11.75
N PHE A 106 -12.29 10.68 -11.80
CA PHE A 106 -13.04 9.80 -12.72
C PHE A 106 -14.54 9.75 -12.42
N LYS A 107 -14.94 9.86 -11.15
CA LYS A 107 -16.36 9.95 -10.76
C LYS A 107 -17.00 11.24 -11.27
N ASN A 108 -16.23 12.31 -11.37
CA ASN A 108 -16.67 13.62 -11.86
C ASN A 108 -16.48 13.76 -13.39
N ASP A 109 -16.33 12.65 -14.13
CA ASP A 109 -16.11 12.59 -15.58
C ASP A 109 -14.83 13.33 -16.08
N ILE A 110 -13.88 13.63 -15.18
CA ILE A 110 -12.57 14.22 -15.51
C ILE A 110 -11.59 13.06 -15.74
N VAL A 111 -11.61 12.47 -16.94
CA VAL A 111 -10.80 11.28 -17.26
C VAL A 111 -9.48 11.65 -17.93
N PHE A 112 -9.51 12.46 -18.99
CA PHE A 112 -8.34 12.82 -19.81
C PHE A 112 -7.74 14.17 -19.40
N ASP A 113 -7.24 14.24 -18.16
CA ASP A 113 -6.64 15.46 -17.61
C ASP A 113 -5.13 15.27 -17.35
N LYS A 114 -4.32 16.29 -17.69
CA LYS A 114 -2.86 16.26 -17.48
C LYS A 114 -2.50 16.09 -15.99
N SER A 115 -3.35 16.57 -15.07
CA SER A 115 -3.19 16.36 -13.62
C SER A 115 -3.42 14.91 -13.21
N ASN A 116 -4.35 14.18 -13.86
CA ASN A 116 -4.56 12.75 -13.61
C ASN A 116 -3.34 11.92 -13.99
N ALA A 117 -2.70 12.23 -15.13
CA ALA A 117 -1.47 11.57 -15.55
C ALA A 117 -0.34 11.78 -14.52
N ALA A 118 -0.22 13.00 -13.96
CA ALA A 118 0.72 13.29 -12.89
C ALA A 118 0.39 12.52 -11.58
N ILE A 119 -0.89 12.39 -11.23
CA ILE A 119 -1.33 11.59 -10.08
C ILE A 119 -0.96 10.11 -10.26
N ILE A 120 -1.25 9.54 -11.44
CA ILE A 120 -0.92 8.14 -11.75
C ILE A 120 0.60 7.92 -11.71
N SER A 121 1.39 8.79 -12.33
CA SER A 121 2.85 8.73 -12.28
C SER A 121 3.38 8.74 -10.84
N ASN A 122 2.82 9.59 -9.97
CA ASN A 122 3.17 9.63 -8.55
C ASN A 122 2.76 8.37 -7.80
N ILE A 123 1.57 7.81 -8.07
CA ILE A 123 1.12 6.54 -7.48
C ILE A 123 2.08 5.41 -7.88
N SER A 124 2.47 5.33 -9.16
CA SER A 124 3.41 4.31 -9.64
C SER A 124 4.77 4.41 -8.96
N LYS A 125 5.31 5.62 -8.76
CA LYS A 125 6.57 5.83 -8.01
C LYS A 125 6.47 5.36 -6.56
N LEU A 126 5.36 5.67 -5.88
CA LEU A 126 5.12 5.21 -4.52
C LEU A 126 4.99 3.68 -4.46
N ASN A 127 4.30 3.07 -5.43
CA ASN A 127 4.17 1.62 -5.52
C ASN A 127 5.52 0.92 -5.79
N ILE A 128 6.42 1.52 -6.58
CA ILE A 128 7.79 1.01 -6.75
C ILE A 128 8.52 1.00 -5.40
N GLY A 129 8.50 2.12 -4.67
CA GLY A 129 9.13 2.21 -3.36
C GLY A 129 8.55 1.21 -2.36
N PHE A 130 7.22 1.09 -2.32
CA PHE A 130 6.52 0.11 -1.50
C PHE A 130 6.93 -1.33 -1.85
N SER A 131 6.95 -1.66 -3.15
CA SER A 131 7.32 -3.00 -3.63
C SER A 131 8.74 -3.40 -3.26
N ILE A 132 9.68 -2.46 -3.33
CA ILE A 132 11.08 -2.68 -2.91
C ILE A 132 11.13 -2.96 -1.42
N LEU A 133 10.46 -2.13 -0.61
CA LEU A 133 10.47 -2.30 0.85
C LEU A 133 9.80 -3.60 1.28
N THR A 134 8.75 -4.05 0.59
CA THR A 134 8.05 -5.32 0.87
C THR A 134 8.65 -6.53 0.16
N PHE A 135 9.76 -6.36 -0.58
CA PHE A 135 10.39 -7.42 -1.38
C PHE A 135 9.42 -8.13 -2.34
N ASN A 136 8.47 -7.41 -2.92
CA ASN A 136 7.46 -7.97 -3.82
C ASN A 136 7.80 -7.68 -5.28
N PHE A 137 8.47 -8.64 -5.93
CA PHE A 137 8.92 -8.49 -7.32
C PHE A 137 7.76 -8.35 -8.31
N SER A 138 6.66 -9.09 -8.12
CA SER A 138 5.50 -9.01 -9.00
C SER A 138 4.88 -7.61 -9.01
N LEU A 139 4.70 -7.03 -7.82
CA LEU A 139 4.19 -5.67 -7.68
C LEU A 139 5.16 -4.63 -8.26
N LEU A 140 6.46 -4.85 -8.06
CA LEU A 140 7.51 -4.00 -8.62
C LEU A 140 7.41 -3.95 -10.15
N LEU A 141 7.34 -5.11 -10.80
CA LEU A 141 7.27 -5.23 -12.26
C LEU A 141 6.02 -4.52 -12.80
N VAL A 142 4.85 -4.76 -12.21
CA VAL A 142 3.61 -4.09 -12.61
C VAL A 142 3.74 -2.57 -12.44
N SER A 143 4.31 -2.10 -11.34
CA SER A 143 4.47 -0.67 -11.06
C SER A 143 5.43 0.01 -12.03
N VAL A 144 6.51 -0.66 -12.41
CA VAL A 144 7.47 -0.17 -13.41
C VAL A 144 6.83 -0.12 -14.80
N LEU A 145 6.08 -1.16 -15.20
CA LEU A 145 5.36 -1.15 -16.49
C LEU A 145 4.33 -0.01 -16.56
N LEU A 146 3.52 0.18 -15.50
CA LEU A 146 2.56 1.28 -15.43
C LEU A 146 3.25 2.65 -15.47
N PHE A 147 4.40 2.78 -14.81
CA PHE A 147 5.20 4.00 -14.87
C PHE A 147 5.71 4.29 -16.29
N MET A 148 6.27 3.28 -16.97
CA MET A 148 6.74 3.43 -18.35
C MET A 148 5.61 3.80 -19.31
N LEU A 149 4.44 3.15 -19.21
CA LEU A 149 3.28 3.48 -20.02
C LEU A 149 2.85 4.94 -19.82
N CYS A 150 2.82 5.42 -18.57
CA CYS A 150 2.50 6.82 -18.28
C CYS A 150 3.49 7.80 -18.93
N GLU A 151 4.79 7.51 -18.86
CA GLU A 151 5.82 8.37 -19.47
C GLU A 151 5.76 8.33 -21.00
N ILE A 152 5.48 7.18 -21.61
CA ILE A 152 5.30 7.04 -23.06
C ILE A 152 4.09 7.86 -23.52
N PHE A 153 2.93 7.72 -22.86
CA PHE A 153 1.74 8.50 -23.24
C PHE A 153 1.94 9.99 -23.04
N LYS A 154 2.63 10.39 -21.96
CA LYS A 154 2.94 11.79 -21.71
C LYS A 154 3.82 12.37 -22.84
N LYS A 155 4.89 11.69 -23.24
CA LYS A 155 5.77 12.15 -24.34
C LYS A 155 5.10 12.06 -25.71
N GLY A 156 4.32 11.02 -25.96
CA GLY A 156 3.57 10.84 -27.21
C GLY A 156 2.52 11.94 -27.42
N SER A 157 1.84 12.37 -26.35
CA SER A 157 0.88 13.47 -26.43
C SER A 157 1.52 14.82 -26.77
N VAL A 158 2.77 15.05 -26.33
CA VAL A 158 3.52 16.28 -26.65
C VAL A 158 3.97 16.28 -28.11
N LEU A 159 4.43 15.15 -28.63
CA LEU A 159 4.83 15.01 -30.04
C LEU A 159 3.65 15.21 -31.00
N GLN A 160 2.44 14.82 -30.60
CA GLN A 160 1.23 15.02 -31.40
C GLN A 160 0.76 16.48 -31.38
N GLU A 161 0.84 17.15 -30.22
CA GLU A 161 0.60 18.61 -30.13
C GLU A 161 1.60 19.37 -31.04
N GLU A 162 2.89 19.04 -31.02
CA GLU A 162 3.90 19.70 -31.87
C GLU A 162 3.68 19.48 -33.37
N HIS A 163 3.25 18.27 -33.77
CA HIS A 163 2.97 17.94 -35.17
C HIS A 163 1.71 18.64 -35.69
N ASP A 164 0.69 18.87 -34.83
CA ASP A 164 -0.52 19.62 -35.18
C ASP A 164 -0.28 21.14 -35.28
N PHE A 165 0.77 21.68 -34.64
CA PHE A 165 1.16 23.10 -34.76
C PHE A 165 2.12 23.39 -35.93
N THR A 166 2.68 22.36 -36.58
CA THR A 166 3.65 22.50 -37.68
C THR A 166 3.08 22.17 -39.06
N VAL A 167 1.86 21.62 -39.14
CA VAL A 167 1.09 21.42 -40.39
C VAL A 167 0.04 22.52 -40.53
#